data_AF-A0A920TL77-F1
#
_entry.id   AF-A0A920TL77-F1
#
_cell.length_a   1.000
_cell.length_b   1.000
_cell.length_c   1.000
_cell.angle_alpha   90.00
_cell.angle_beta   90.00
_cell.angle_gamma   90.00
#
_symmetry.space_group_name_H-M   'P 1'
#
loop_
_entity.id
_entity.type
_entity.pdbx_description
1 polymer ?
#
loop_
_entity_poly.entity_id
_entity_poly.type
_entity_poly.pdbx_seq_one_letter_code
_entity_poly.pdbx_strand_id
1 'polypeptide(L)' 'MDGRQIDSRGVDLQELAILMRDLGCVEAINLDGGGSSAMVVDGKLLNRPAGTTSQREVMSAIAVSVNN' A
#
# COMPACT_ATOMS: atom_id res chain seq x y z
N MET A 1 -2.25 -0.75 -1.54
CA MET A 1 -3.22 -0.84 -2.65
C MET A 1 -3.17 0.46 -3.42
N ASP A 2 -3.15 0.39 -4.76
CA ASP A 2 -3.36 1.57 -5.59
C ASP A 2 -4.83 1.99 -5.57
N GLY A 3 -5.10 3.27 -5.87
CA GLY A 3 -6.45 3.81 -5.90
C GLY A 3 -6.56 5.14 -6.65
N ARG A 4 -7.80 5.58 -6.89
CA ARG A 4 -8.13 6.79 -7.68
C ARG A 4 -7.58 6.77 -9.11
N GLN A 5 -7.59 5.60 -9.74
CA GLN A 5 -7.18 5.38 -11.13
C GLN A 5 -8.30 4.67 -11.90
N ILE A 6 -8.32 4.83 -13.23
CA ILE A 6 -9.29 4.15 -14.11
C ILE A 6 -9.21 2.63 -13.90
N ASP A 7 -8.00 2.09 -13.84
CA ASP A 7 -7.75 0.65 -13.68
C ASP A 7 -7.69 0.23 -12.20
N SER A 8 -7.79 1.17 -11.25
CA SER A 8 -7.75 0.88 -9.82
C SER A 8 -8.45 1.95 -9.00
N ARG A 9 -9.70 1.66 -8.60
CA ARG A 9 -10.48 2.59 -7.75
C ARG A 9 -9.96 2.70 -6.32
N GLY A 10 -9.16 1.73 -5.86
CA GLY A 10 -8.86 1.51 -4.45
C GLY A 10 -9.80 0.47 -3.85
N VAL A 11 -9.76 0.33 -2.54
CA VAL A 11 -10.68 -0.53 -1.77
C VAL A 11 -11.17 0.25 -0.55
N ASP A 12 -12.37 -0.05 -0.08
CA ASP A 12 -12.79 0.40 1.25
C ASP A 12 -12.18 -0.50 2.35
N LEU A 13 -12.38 -0.12 3.61
CA LEU A 13 -11.80 -0.86 4.74
C LEU A 13 -12.38 -2.27 4.90
N GLN A 14 -13.63 -2.50 4.49
CA GLN A 14 -14.26 -3.82 4.61
C GLN A 14 -13.76 -4.76 3.51
N GLU A 15 -13.63 -4.26 2.29
CA GLU A 15 -12.98 -4.96 1.19
C GLU A 15 -11.52 -5.31 1.51
N LEU A 16 -10.78 -4.37 2.12
CA LEU A 16 -9.42 -4.61 2.58
C LEU A 16 -9.37 -5.68 3.70
N ALA A 17 -10.29 -5.63 4.65
CA ALA A 17 -10.35 -6.63 5.72
C ALA A 17 -10.65 -8.03 5.19
N ILE A 18 -11.57 -8.16 4.23
CA ILE A 18 -11.87 -9.43 3.56
C ILE A 18 -10.64 -9.92 2.80
N LEU A 19 -9.95 -9.05 2.05
CA LEU A 19 -8.72 -9.40 1.33
C LEU A 19 -7.64 -9.91 2.29
N MET A 20 -7.40 -9.22 3.41
CA MET A 20 -6.39 -9.64 4.39
C MET A 20 -6.73 -11.00 5.01
N ARG A 21 -8.01 -11.24 5.32
CA ARG A 21 -8.48 -12.55 5.81
C ARG A 21 -8.26 -13.64 4.76
N ASP A 22 -8.61 -13.37 3.50
CA ASP A 22 -8.49 -14.34 2.41
C ASP A 22 -7.01 -14.65 2.07
N LEU A 23 -6.10 -13.72 2.38
CA LEU A 23 -4.64 -13.91 2.35
C LEU A 23 -4.09 -14.68 3.57
N GLY A 24 -4.93 -15.04 4.54
CA GLY A 24 -4.56 -15.83 5.72
C GLY A 24 -4.08 -15.00 6.92
N CYS A 25 -4.26 -13.68 6.92
CA CYS A 25 -3.94 -12.87 8.10
C CYS A 25 -4.92 -13.19 9.25
N VAL A 26 -4.37 -13.53 10.41
CA VAL A 26 -5.14 -13.71 11.66
C VAL A 26 -5.46 -12.36 12.30
N GLU A 27 -4.48 -11.45 12.28
CA GLU A 27 -4.61 -10.07 12.75
C GLU A 27 -4.08 -9.13 11.66
N ALA A 28 -4.77 -8.01 11.45
CA ALA A 28 -4.38 -6.98 10.49
C ALA A 28 -4.80 -5.61 11.00
N ILE A 29 -3.97 -4.60 10.73
CA ILE A 29 -4.28 -3.19 10.98
C ILE A 29 -4.12 -2.41 9.67
N ASN A 30 -4.94 -1.39 9.49
CA ASN A 30 -4.77 -0.47 8.36
C ASN A 30 -3.73 0.60 8.70
N LEU A 31 -2.93 0.98 7.70
CA LEU A 31 -1.94 2.07 7.78
C LEU A 31 -2.44 3.31 7.00
N ASP A 32 -1.58 4.31 6.82
CA ASP A 32 -1.93 5.49 6.03
C ASP A 32 -2.21 5.11 4.56
N GLY A 33 -3.27 5.73 4.03
CA GLY A 33 -3.90 5.37 2.77
C GLY A 33 -3.66 6.38 1.65
N GLY A 34 -4.36 6.16 0.55
CA GLY A 34 -4.48 7.15 -0.51
C GLY A 34 -3.13 7.51 -1.14
N GLY A 35 -2.77 8.81 -1.08
CA GLY A 35 -1.56 9.29 -1.76
C GLY A 35 -0.26 8.90 -1.04
N SER A 36 -0.37 8.44 0.21
CA SER A 36 0.75 7.99 1.03
C SER A 36 1.04 6.50 0.85
N SER A 37 0.12 5.73 0.29
CA SER A 37 0.32 4.30 0.05
C SER A 37 1.37 4.09 -1.05
N ALA A 38 2.57 3.67 -0.63
CA ALA A 38 3.69 3.39 -1.51
C ALA A 38 4.39 2.07 -1.12
N MET A 39 4.87 1.33 -2.11
CA MET A 39 5.69 0.13 -1.93
C MET A 39 6.96 0.26 -2.78
N VAL A 40 8.11 0.13 -2.13
CA VAL A 40 9.42 0.20 -2.76
C VAL A 40 10.14 -1.12 -2.53
N VAL A 41 10.67 -1.72 -3.60
CA VAL A 41 11.48 -2.94 -3.56
C VAL A 41 12.76 -2.69 -4.35
N ASP A 42 13.91 -2.98 -3.74
CA ASP A 42 15.25 -2.76 -4.32
C ASP A 42 15.43 -1.34 -4.90
N GLY A 43 14.93 -0.33 -4.15
CA GLY A 43 15.00 1.07 -4.54
C GLY A 43 14.02 1.50 -5.64
N LYS A 44 13.14 0.61 -6.12
CA LYS A 44 12.16 0.91 -7.16
C LYS A 44 10.74 1.00 -6.59
N LEU A 45 10.06 2.11 -6.91
CA LEU A 45 8.63 2.27 -6.64
C LEU A 45 7.83 1.30 -7.53
N LEU A 46 7.05 0.41 -6.90
CA LEU A 46 6.29 -0.60 -7.62
C LEU A 46 4.86 -0.20 -7.97
N ASN A 47 4.26 0.71 -7.18
CA ASN A 47 2.86 1.10 -7.32
C ASN A 47 2.73 2.56 -7.82
N ARG A 48 1.50 3.03 -8.05
CA ARG A 48 1.20 4.40 -8.53
C ARG A 48 0.42 5.20 -7.48
N PRO A 49 1.10 5.90 -6.56
CA PRO A 49 0.44 6.68 -5.51
C PRO A 49 -0.54 7.70 -6.10
N ALA A 50 -1.83 7.53 -5.78
CA ALA A 50 -2.95 8.33 -6.30
C ALA A 50 -2.99 8.47 -7.84
N GLY A 51 -2.45 7.50 -8.58
CA GLY A 51 -2.40 7.56 -10.05
C GLY A 51 -1.30 8.43 -10.63
N THR A 52 -0.34 8.85 -9.81
CA THR A 52 0.82 9.63 -10.26
C THR A 52 2.11 8.81 -10.15
N THR A 53 3.18 9.29 -10.77
CA THR A 53 4.54 8.76 -10.61
C THR A 53 5.32 9.43 -9.48
N SER A 54 4.69 10.39 -8.77
CA SER A 54 5.29 11.10 -7.65
C SER A 54 4.85 10.49 -6.33
N GLN A 55 5.78 10.29 -5.41
CA GLN A 55 5.46 9.93 -4.03
C GLN A 55 5.08 11.18 -3.24
N ARG A 56 4.11 11.05 -2.35
CA ARG A 56 3.88 12.05 -1.30
C ARG A 56 4.93 11.85 -0.22
N GLU A 57 5.47 12.94 0.33
CA GLU A 57 6.30 12.87 1.53
C GLU A 57 5.50 12.26 2.70
N VAL A 58 6.10 11.30 3.38
CA VAL A 58 5.53 10.63 4.55
C VAL A 58 6.48 10.74 5.73
N MET A 59 5.93 10.86 6.93
CA MET A 59 6.73 11.02 8.16
C MET A 59 7.39 9.72 8.63
N SER A 60 6.80 8.58 8.29
CA SER A 60 7.29 7.26 8.70
C SER A 60 6.98 6.21 7.65
N ALA A 61 7.76 5.14 7.66
CA ALA A 61 7.60 3.98 6.80
C ALA A 61 7.96 2.70 7.56
N ILE A 62 7.43 1.57 7.09
CA ILE A 62 7.85 0.24 7.54
C ILE A 62 8.78 -0.32 6.47
N ALA A 63 9.95 -0.80 6.88
CA ALA A 63 10.92 -1.44 6.00
C ALA A 63 11.22 -2.86 6.48
N VAL A 64 11.44 -3.76 5.52
CA VAL A 64 11.92 -5.11 5.77
C VAL A 64 13.27 -5.23 5.09
N SER A 65 14.32 -5.54 5.86
CA SER A 65 15.66 -5.83 5.35
C SER A 65 16.04 -7.25 5.69
N VAL A 66 16.79 -7.89 4.80
CA VAL A 66 17.45 -9.16 5.10
C VAL A 66 18.83 -8.83 5.66
N ASN A 67 19.12 -9.27 6.87
CA ASN A 67 20.47 -9.21 7.41
C ASN A 67 21.24 -10.43 6.88
N ASN A 68 22.32 -10.19 6.14
CA ASN A 68 23.31 -11.21 5.82
C ASN A 68 24.28 -11.39 6.99
#